data_AF-A0A914W1B1-F1
#
_entry.id   AF-A0A914W1B1-F1
#
_cell.length_a   1.000
_cell.length_b   1.000
_cell.length_c   1.000
_cell.angle_alpha   90.00
_cell.angle_beta   90.00
_cell.angle_gamma   90.00
#
_symmetry.space_group_name_H-M   'P 1'
#
loop_
_entity.id
_entity.type
_entity.pdbx_description
1 polymer ?
#
loop_
_entity_poly.entity_id
_entity_poly.type
_entity_poly.pdbx_seq_one_letter_code
_entity_poly.pdbx_strand_id
1 'polypeptide(L)' 'MPRSFVEEKSYIERISDCKFRIKQGFVPNMKVEGRFYVNSALETLMFDELEHACQ' A
#
# COMPACT_ATOMS: atom_id res chain seq x y z
N MET A 1 2.58 -14.30 11.66
CA MET A 1 3.63 -13.28 11.73
C MET A 1 3.10 -12.06 10.98
N PRO A 2 3.03 -10.88 11.61
CA PRO A 2 2.75 -9.66 10.85
C PRO A 2 3.82 -9.53 9.77
N ARG A 3 3.41 -9.16 8.55
CA ARG A 3 4.35 -8.93 7.45
C ARG A 3 5.17 -7.69 7.78
N SER A 4 6.43 -7.66 7.38
CA SER A 4 7.24 -6.46 7.56
C SER A 4 6.73 -5.32 6.67
N PHE A 5 6.93 -4.08 7.10
CA PHE A 5 6.62 -2.90 6.30
C PHE A 5 7.23 -2.96 4.89
N VAL A 6 8.44 -3.52 4.76
CA VAL A 6 9.13 -3.69 3.48
C VAL A 6 8.36 -4.63 2.55
N GLU A 7 7.81 -5.72 3.10
CA GLU A 7 6.97 -6.65 2.34
C GLU A 7 5.65 -6.00 1.94
N GLU A 8 4.98 -5.28 2.83
CA GLU A 8 3.72 -4.57 2.53
C GLU A 8 3.91 -3.49 1.46
N LYS A 9 4.96 -2.69 1.58
CA LYS A 9 5.33 -1.66 0.61
C LYS A 9 5.62 -2.26 -0.78
N SER A 10 6.12 -3.49 -0.87
CA SER A 10 6.40 -4.15 -2.15
C SER A 10 5.14 -4.44 -2.98
N TYR A 11 3.97 -4.52 -2.33
CA TYR A 11 2.68 -4.66 -3.00
C TYR A 11 2.15 -3.33 -3.54
N ILE A 12 2.65 -2.20 -3.05
CA ILE A 12 2.19 -0.86 -3.46
C ILE A 12 3.11 -0.32 -4.57
N GLU A 13 2.52 0.06 -5.69
CA GLU A 13 3.24 0.57 -6.86
C GLU A 13 2.62 1.90 -7.30
N ARG A 14 3.45 2.94 -7.46
CA ARG A 14 2.99 4.24 -7.96
C ARG A 14 2.81 4.17 -9.48
N ILE A 15 1.60 4.43 -9.97
CA ILE A 15 1.29 4.48 -11.41
C ILE A 15 1.36 5.93 -11.94
N SER A 16 0.92 6.90 -11.14
CA SER A 16 0.84 8.31 -11.53
C SER A 16 1.01 9.21 -10.30
N ASP A 17 1.00 10.52 -10.49
CA ASP A 17 1.25 11.51 -9.43
C ASP A 17 0.30 11.34 -8.25
N CYS A 18 -0.96 10.98 -8.52
CA CYS A 18 -1.97 10.79 -7.49
C CYS A 18 -2.56 9.37 -7.45
N LYS A 19 -1.91 8.37 -8.07
CA LYS A 19 -2.50 7.02 -8.25
C LYS A 19 -1.51 5.92 -7.92
N PHE A 20 -1.95 5.02 -7.05
CA PHE A 20 -1.20 3.85 -6.61
C PHE A 20 -1.99 2.57 -6.88
N ARG A 21 -1.26 1.51 -7.19
CA ARG A 21 -1.76 0.15 -7.39
C ARG A 21 -1.35 -0.70 -6.21
N ILE A 22 -2.29 -1.49 -5.72
CA ILE A 22 -2.05 -2.55 -4.74
C ILE A 22 -2.09 -3.87 -5.51
N LYS A 23 -0.95 -4.54 -5.59
CA LYS A 23 -0.81 -5.86 -6.22
C LYS A 23 -1.62 -6.91 -5.44
N GLN A 24 -2.08 -7.92 -6.16
CA GLN A 24 -2.77 -9.06 -5.54
C GLN A 24 -1.88 -9.75 -4.50
N GLY A 25 -2.49 -10.23 -3.42
CA GLY A 25 -1.78 -10.86 -2.30
C GLY A 25 -1.48 -9.92 -1.13
N PHE A 26 -1.76 -8.62 -1.26
CA PHE A 26 -1.67 -7.66 -0.16
C PHE A 26 -2.54 -8.09 1.03
N VAL A 27 -3.74 -8.61 0.78
CA VAL A 27 -4.56 -9.29 1.80
C VAL A 27 -4.86 -10.74 1.38
N PRO A 28 -5.06 -11.67 2.34
CA PRO A 28 -5.47 -13.03 2.02
C PRO A 28 -6.74 -13.06 1.16
N ASN A 29 -6.77 -13.96 0.17
CA ASN A 29 -7.92 -14.15 -0.73
C ASN A 29 -8.29 -12.92 -1.61
N MET A 30 -7.39 -11.96 -1.79
CA MET A 30 -7.55 -10.86 -2.75
C MET A 30 -7.68 -11.39 -4.19
N LYS A 31 -8.86 -11.26 -4.81
CA LYS A 31 -9.14 -11.74 -6.17
C LYS A 31 -8.87 -10.72 -7.27
N VAL A 32 -8.81 -9.45 -6.90
CA VAL A 32 -8.67 -8.31 -7.82
C VAL A 32 -7.64 -7.35 -7.28
N GLU A 33 -6.98 -6.61 -8.17
CA GLU A 33 -6.06 -5.55 -7.76
C GLU A 33 -6.80 -4.37 -7.14
N GLY A 34 -6.18 -3.75 -6.14
CA GLY A 34 -6.67 -2.53 -5.52
C GLY A 34 -6.02 -1.31 -6.18
N ARG A 35 -6.70 -0.17 -6.16
CA ARG A 35 -6.10 1.12 -6.52
C ARG A 35 -6.55 2.16 -5.53
N PHE A 36 -5.63 2.99 -5.07
CA PHE A 36 -5.95 4.13 -4.24
C PHE A 36 -5.38 5.39 -4.85
N TYR A 37 -6.00 6.52 -4.51
CA TYR A 37 -5.64 7.82 -5.02
C TYR A 37 -5.32 8.73 -3.86
N VAL A 38 -4.10 9.27 -3.87
CA VAL A 38 -3.60 10.12 -2.80
C VAL A 38 -2.69 11.16 -3.43
N ASN A 39 -2.78 12.41 -2.98
CA ASN A 39 -1.88 13.46 -3.43
C ASN A 39 -0.56 13.41 -2.64
N SER A 40 0.45 14.17 -3.08
CA SER A 40 1.76 14.20 -2.41
C SER A 40 1.71 14.63 -0.95
N ALA A 41 0.73 15.47 -0.56
CA ALA A 41 0.57 15.94 0.80
C ALA A 41 0.06 14.84 1.76
N LEU A 42 -0.76 13.91 1.26
CA LEU A 42 -1.34 12.82 2.03
C LEU A 42 -0.56 11.50 1.86
N GLU A 43 0.36 11.43 0.90
CA GLU A 43 1.18 10.25 0.61
C GLU A 43 1.98 9.80 1.83
N THR A 44 2.61 10.73 2.56
CA THR A 44 3.38 10.43 3.77
C THR A 44 2.50 9.80 4.86
N LEU A 45 1.33 10.40 5.13
CA LEU A 45 0.39 9.89 6.13
C LEU A 45 -0.07 8.46 5.83
N MET A 46 -0.29 8.13 4.55
CA MET A 46 -0.64 6.76 4.14
C MET A 46 0.46 5.74 4.44
N PHE A 47 1.73 6.10 4.22
CA PHE A 47 2.85 5.20 4.51
C PHE A 47 3.15 5.09 6.00
N ASP A 48 2.91 6.15 6.78
CA ASP A 48 3.05 6.13 8.24
C ASP A 48 2.01 5.18 8.87
N GLU A 49 0.75 5.24 8.42
CA GLU A 49 -0.31 4.30 8.84
C GLU A 49 0.02 2.85 8.44
N LEU A 50 0.62 2.65 7.27
CA LEU A 50 1.07 1.34 6.83
C LEU A 50 2.19 0.79 7.73
N GLU A 51 3.12 1.63 8.18
CA GLU A 51 4.18 1.24 9.11
C GLU A 51 3.62 0.87 10.48
N HIS A 52 2.69 1.67 11.02
CA HIS A 52 1.99 1.36 12.28
C HIS A 52 1.19 0.05 12.21
N ALA A 53 0.58 -0.27 11.07
CA ALA A 53 -0.15 -1.53 10.89
C ALA A 53 0.76 -2.79 10.88
N CYS A 54 2.04 -2.62 10.62
CA CYS A 54 3.03 -3.71 10.57
C CYS A 54 3.75 -3.95 11.91
N GLN A 55 3.56 -3.08 12.91
CA GLN A 55 4.10 -3.23 14.28
C GLN A 55 3.26 -4.20 15.11
#